data_AF-D0WAR2-F1
#
_entry.id   AF-D0WAR2-F1
#
_cell.length_a   1.000
_cell.length_b   1.000
_cell.length_c   1.000
_cell.angle_alpha   90.00
_cell.angle_beta   90.00
_cell.angle_gamma   90.00
#
_symmetry.space_group_name_H-M   'P 1'
#
loop_
_entity.id
_entity.type
_entity.pdbx_description
1 polymer ?
#
loop_
_entity_poly.entity_id
_entity_poly.type
_entity_poly.pdbx_seq_one_letter_code
_entity_poly.pdbx_strand_id
1 'polypeptide(L)'
;MFQDGLQKVTISAKTLSVSTKESSMAQTQMSANLKLINAVFAAMLVGIVGYFIYWGLGYTHYTNSVLFIIATMFGVFMAFNVGGNDIANSFGTSVGSGTLTIPQALLIAAVFEVSGAVIAGGEVTDTIRKGIVDLNGMNLEPMQFVFIMMSALLAAALWLLFASRKGLPVSTTHAIIGGIVGSALCMAFTHNADGVALIRWGKLGEIGMSWVLSPVLGGAVSYFLFSRVKKNVLDYNAWAEGTLKGIKQEKRRIKNSTACFSRVCPKRKKSNMPPKWRTTRKFTTSRNSIRKSCNPSIIAGCMCSTTAKTMSILTRRCIPGFPLSLRSAR
;
A
#
# COMPACT_ATOMS: atom_id res chain seq x y z
N MET A 1 4.64 50.54 33.52
CA MET A 1 5.25 50.37 32.18
C MET A 1 6.60 49.64 32.21
N PHE A 2 7.57 50.02 33.06
CA PHE A 2 8.86 49.31 33.14
C PHE A 2 8.81 47.97 33.92
N GLN A 3 7.94 47.84 34.93
CA GLN A 3 7.76 46.57 35.66
C GLN A 3 6.97 45.51 34.89
N ASP A 4 6.01 45.92 34.06
CA ASP A 4 5.18 44.99 33.25
C ASP A 4 5.99 44.27 32.16
N GLY A 5 7.06 44.92 31.66
CA GLY A 5 7.98 44.34 30.69
C GLY A 5 8.87 43.23 31.27
N LEU A 6 9.36 43.41 32.50
CA LEU A 6 10.20 42.44 33.20
C LEU A 6 9.44 41.16 33.59
N GLN A 7 8.17 41.29 34.00
CA GLN A 7 7.33 40.11 34.25
C GLN A 7 7.06 39.32 32.96
N LYS A 8 6.78 39.98 31.84
CA LYS A 8 6.56 39.29 30.54
C LYS A 8 7.79 38.52 30.05
N VAL A 9 8.99 39.08 30.21
CA VAL A 9 10.24 38.39 29.85
C VAL A 9 10.50 37.19 30.75
N THR A 10 10.26 37.33 32.06
CA THR A 10 10.45 36.24 33.03
C THR A 10 9.47 35.10 32.80
N ILE A 11 8.21 35.39 32.47
CA ILE A 11 7.19 34.37 32.15
C ILE A 11 7.60 33.62 30.88
N SER A 12 7.98 34.33 29.80
CA SER A 12 8.39 33.72 28.53
C SER A 12 9.61 32.79 28.68
N ALA A 13 10.63 33.20 29.44
CA ALA A 13 11.80 32.37 29.73
C ALA A 13 11.45 31.11 30.56
N LYS A 14 10.49 31.24 31.50
CA LYS A 14 9.99 30.12 32.29
C LYS A 14 9.17 29.14 31.45
N THR A 15 8.39 29.64 30.48
CA THR A 15 7.64 28.78 29.54
C THR A 15 8.56 28.05 28.56
N LEU A 16 9.59 28.74 28.03
CA LEU A 16 10.61 28.12 27.15
C LEU A 16 11.44 27.06 27.87
N SER A 17 11.82 27.28 29.13
CA SER A 17 12.57 26.31 29.93
C SER A 17 11.73 25.08 30.33
N VAL A 18 10.43 25.25 30.59
CA VAL A 18 9.52 24.11 30.82
C VAL A 18 9.31 23.30 29.55
N SER A 19 9.09 23.96 28.40
CA SER A 19 8.90 23.28 27.11
C SER A 19 10.16 22.53 26.66
N THR A 20 11.35 23.08 26.87
CA THR A 20 12.63 22.39 26.58
C THR A 20 12.89 21.22 27.53
N LYS A 21 12.46 21.30 28.80
CA LYS A 21 12.60 20.20 29.76
C LYS A 21 11.59 19.07 29.53
N GLU A 22 10.35 19.39 29.15
CA GLU A 22 9.34 18.39 28.74
C GLU A 22 9.75 17.68 27.45
N SER A 23 10.28 18.41 26.46
CA SER A 23 10.79 17.81 25.22
C SER A 23 12.05 16.96 25.45
N SER A 24 12.97 17.38 26.33
CA SER A 24 14.13 16.54 26.65
C SER A 24 13.75 15.29 27.45
N MET A 25 12.79 15.38 28.39
CA MET A 25 12.27 14.22 29.12
C MET A 25 11.50 13.26 28.19
N ALA A 26 10.65 13.78 27.29
CA ALA A 26 9.95 12.95 26.31
C ALA A 26 10.91 12.24 25.34
N GLN A 27 11.95 12.94 24.88
CA GLN A 27 12.97 12.37 24.00
C GLN A 27 13.85 11.32 24.73
N THR A 28 14.15 11.55 26.01
CA THR A 28 14.86 10.59 26.87
C THR A 28 13.99 9.36 27.13
N GLN A 29 12.70 9.54 27.41
CA GLN A 29 11.75 8.45 27.67
C GLN A 29 11.46 7.61 26.42
N MET A 30 11.37 8.24 25.24
CA MET A 30 11.24 7.53 23.95
C MET A 30 12.49 6.70 23.64
N SER A 31 13.69 7.23 23.92
CA SER A 31 14.95 6.50 23.72
C SER A 31 15.15 5.34 24.72
N ALA A 32 14.67 5.48 25.95
CA ALA A 32 14.69 4.42 26.96
C ALA A 32 13.73 3.26 26.58
N ASN A 33 12.52 3.59 26.12
CA ASN A 33 11.55 2.60 25.67
C ASN A 33 12.05 1.82 24.43
N LEU A 34 12.72 2.48 23.48
CA LEU A 34 13.31 1.79 22.33
C LEU A 34 14.42 0.81 22.73
N LYS A 35 15.28 1.19 23.68
CA LYS A 35 16.34 0.30 24.19
C LYS A 35 15.75 -0.92 24.89
N LEU A 36 14.70 -0.73 25.68
CA LEU A 36 13.99 -1.83 26.33
C LEU A 36 13.36 -2.78 25.30
N ILE A 37 12.66 -2.24 24.30
CA ILE A 37 12.06 -3.04 23.22
C ILE A 37 13.12 -3.86 22.48
N ASN A 38 14.23 -3.23 22.09
CA ASN A 38 15.33 -3.92 21.41
C ASN A 38 15.95 -5.01 22.30
N ALA A 39 16.10 -4.75 23.60
CA ALA A 39 16.59 -5.74 24.56
C ALA A 39 15.63 -6.94 24.69
N VAL A 40 14.32 -6.70 24.71
CA VAL A 40 13.31 -7.77 24.73
C VAL A 40 13.39 -8.62 23.46
N PHE A 41 13.46 -8.02 22.28
CA PHE A 41 13.61 -8.77 21.03
C PHE A 41 14.93 -9.55 20.96
N ALA A 42 16.02 -8.98 21.45
CA ALA A 42 17.31 -9.67 21.54
C ALA A 42 17.24 -10.87 22.50
N ALA A 43 16.64 -10.71 23.68
CA ALA A 43 16.44 -11.78 24.64
C ALA A 43 15.55 -12.90 24.07
N MET A 44 14.47 -12.52 23.37
CA MET A 44 13.59 -13.47 22.67
C MET A 44 14.34 -14.25 21.59
N LEU A 45 15.16 -13.59 20.78
CA LEU A 45 16.00 -14.26 19.77
C LEU A 45 16.96 -15.26 20.43
N VAL A 46 17.69 -14.85 21.47
CA VAL A 46 18.61 -15.72 22.19
C VAL A 46 17.87 -16.91 22.82
N GLY A 47 16.68 -16.68 23.41
CA GLY A 47 15.86 -17.74 23.98
C GLY A 47 15.39 -18.76 22.95
N ILE A 48 14.90 -18.29 21.79
CA ILE A 48 14.44 -19.18 20.70
C ILE A 48 15.62 -19.95 20.09
N VAL A 49 16.76 -19.28 19.86
CA VAL A 49 17.97 -19.95 19.34
C VAL A 49 18.49 -20.97 20.35
N GLY A 50 18.52 -20.64 21.63
CA GLY A 50 18.91 -21.56 22.69
C GLY A 50 17.99 -22.78 22.77
N TYR A 51 16.67 -22.57 22.68
CA TYR A 51 15.69 -23.65 22.61
C TYR A 51 15.87 -24.52 21.37
N PHE A 52 16.10 -23.91 20.20
CA PHE A 52 16.35 -24.64 18.96
C PHE A 52 17.63 -25.49 19.02
N ILE A 53 18.70 -24.95 19.61
CA ILE A 53 19.96 -25.70 19.82
C ILE A 53 19.71 -26.87 20.76
N TYR A 54 19.05 -26.65 21.89
CA TYR A 54 18.74 -27.72 22.86
C TYR A 54 17.91 -28.84 22.22
N TRP A 55 16.81 -28.49 21.55
CA TRP A 55 15.94 -29.45 20.86
C TRP A 55 16.67 -30.17 19.72
N GLY A 56 17.44 -29.43 18.91
CA GLY A 56 18.14 -29.97 17.74
C GLY A 56 19.31 -30.90 18.09
N LEU A 57 20.04 -30.62 19.17
CA LEU A 57 21.08 -31.52 19.70
C LEU A 57 20.47 -32.83 20.21
N GLY A 58 19.30 -32.77 20.85
CA GLY A 58 18.54 -33.97 21.24
C GLY A 58 18.08 -34.79 20.03
N TYR A 59 17.56 -34.12 18.99
CA TYR A 59 17.11 -34.77 17.75
C TYR A 59 18.25 -35.46 16.98
N THR A 60 19.45 -34.89 17.00
CA THR A 60 20.64 -35.44 16.32
C THR A 60 21.42 -36.45 17.19
N HIS A 61 20.91 -36.77 18.38
CA HIS A 61 21.60 -37.60 19.37
C HIS A 61 23.04 -37.12 19.65
N TYR A 62 23.26 -35.80 19.66
CA TYR A 62 24.57 -35.16 19.85
C TYR A 62 25.64 -35.53 18.81
N THR A 63 25.26 -36.16 17.70
CA THR A 63 26.16 -36.50 16.59
C THR A 63 26.65 -35.22 15.91
N ASN A 64 27.97 -35.05 15.80
CA ASN A 64 28.58 -33.86 15.17
C ASN A 64 28.07 -32.52 15.74
N SER A 65 27.92 -32.45 17.07
CA SER A 65 27.37 -31.28 17.79
C SER A 65 28.00 -29.94 17.39
N VAL A 66 29.32 -29.90 17.15
CA VAL A 66 30.04 -28.69 16.74
C VAL A 66 29.52 -28.16 15.39
N LEU A 67 29.35 -29.06 14.41
CA LEU A 67 28.87 -28.68 13.08
C LEU A 67 27.41 -28.20 13.15
N PHE A 68 26.58 -28.86 13.95
CA PHE A 68 25.19 -28.44 14.15
C PHE A 68 25.11 -27.02 14.76
N ILE A 69 25.94 -26.71 15.76
CA ILE A 69 26.00 -25.38 16.36
C ILE A 69 26.46 -24.34 15.33
N ILE A 70 27.52 -24.61 14.56
CA ILE A 70 28.01 -23.68 13.53
C ILE A 70 26.96 -23.47 12.44
N ALA A 71 26.32 -24.54 11.96
CA ALA A 71 25.26 -24.46 10.96
C ALA A 71 24.07 -23.64 11.48
N THR A 72 23.71 -23.80 12.75
CA THR A 72 22.68 -22.98 13.41
C THR A 72 23.07 -21.50 13.43
N MET A 73 24.33 -21.18 13.77
CA MET A 73 24.81 -19.80 13.76
C MET A 73 24.75 -19.18 12.35
N PHE A 74 25.12 -19.92 11.30
CA PHE A 74 24.98 -19.47 9.92
C PHE A 74 23.50 -19.28 9.52
N GLY A 75 22.62 -20.18 9.95
CA GLY A 75 21.18 -20.07 9.73
C GLY A 75 20.58 -18.83 10.40
N VAL A 76 20.92 -18.56 11.66
CA VAL A 76 20.50 -17.35 12.38
C VAL A 76 21.02 -16.09 11.70
N PHE A 77 22.28 -16.10 11.28
CA PHE A 77 22.89 -14.99 10.57
C PHE A 77 22.19 -14.73 9.22
N MET A 78 21.88 -15.78 8.46
CA MET A 78 21.10 -15.67 7.22
C MET A 78 19.70 -15.12 7.49
N ALA A 79 18.98 -15.68 8.47
CA ALA A 79 17.61 -15.25 8.81
C ALA A 79 17.54 -13.78 9.22
N PHE A 80 18.53 -13.28 9.97
CA PHE A 80 18.63 -11.87 10.32
C PHE A 80 18.78 -10.97 9.09
N ASN A 81 19.62 -11.37 8.13
CA ASN A 81 19.83 -10.61 6.90
C ASN A 81 18.61 -10.65 5.97
N VAL A 82 17.92 -11.78 5.90
CA VAL A 82 16.65 -11.92 5.15
C VAL A 82 15.61 -10.97 5.71
N GLY A 83 15.40 -10.96 7.04
CA GLY A 83 14.45 -10.05 7.68
C GLY A 83 14.75 -8.58 7.38
N GLY A 84 16.02 -8.18 7.48
CA GLY A 84 16.42 -6.80 7.17
C GLY A 84 16.16 -6.38 5.72
N ASN A 85 16.37 -7.27 4.76
CA ASN A 85 16.16 -7.02 3.34
C ASN A 85 14.67 -7.00 2.96
N ASP A 86 13.87 -7.92 3.52
CA ASP A 86 12.51 -8.18 3.05
C ASP A 86 11.46 -7.24 3.67
N ILE A 87 11.72 -6.68 4.86
CA ILE A 87 10.84 -5.68 5.48
C ILE A 87 10.63 -4.45 4.58
N ALA A 88 11.67 -4.03 3.85
CA ALA A 88 11.57 -2.91 2.92
C ALA A 88 10.61 -3.20 1.76
N ASN A 89 10.52 -4.47 1.33
CA ASN A 89 9.65 -4.88 0.22
C ASN A 89 8.17 -4.85 0.62
N SER A 90 7.84 -5.26 1.84
CA SER A 90 6.45 -5.36 2.33
C SER A 90 5.92 -4.03 2.87
N PHE A 91 6.73 -3.26 3.59
CA PHE A 91 6.28 -2.06 4.30
C PHE A 91 6.83 -0.74 3.74
N GLY A 92 7.64 -0.78 2.68
CA GLY A 92 8.23 0.41 2.07
C GLY A 92 7.18 1.43 1.60
N THR A 93 6.06 0.96 1.03
CA THR A 93 4.97 1.84 0.58
C THR A 93 4.19 2.46 1.72
N SER A 94 3.86 1.69 2.77
CA SER A 94 3.07 2.15 3.92
C SER A 94 3.84 3.11 4.84
N VAL A 95 5.15 2.87 5.00
CA VAL A 95 6.03 3.79 5.72
C VAL A 95 6.34 5.01 4.85
N GLY A 96 6.56 4.82 3.55
CA GLY A 96 6.80 5.90 2.60
C GLY A 96 5.61 6.86 2.41
N SER A 97 4.36 6.37 2.55
CA SER A 97 3.15 7.20 2.53
C SER A 97 2.86 7.92 3.84
N GLY A 98 3.66 7.68 4.89
CA GLY A 98 3.43 8.21 6.24
C GLY A 98 2.23 7.59 6.95
N THR A 99 1.70 6.46 6.45
CA THR A 99 0.55 5.77 7.06
C THR A 99 0.95 4.99 8.30
N LEU A 100 2.15 4.42 8.32
CA LEU A 100 2.72 3.70 9.46
C LEU A 100 4.08 4.27 9.84
N THR A 101 4.37 4.30 11.15
CA THR A 101 5.72 4.59 11.64
C THR A 101 6.61 3.35 11.52
N ILE A 102 7.93 3.53 11.45
CA ILE A 102 8.91 2.43 11.37
C ILE A 102 8.71 1.39 12.49
N PRO A 103 8.58 1.77 13.78
CA PRO A 103 8.42 0.79 14.85
C PRO A 103 7.12 -0.01 14.74
N GLN A 104 6.03 0.62 14.29
CA GLN A 104 4.76 -0.07 14.07
C GLN A 104 4.85 -1.07 12.92
N ALA A 105 5.48 -0.67 11.81
CA ALA A 105 5.70 -1.55 10.67
C ALA A 105 6.55 -2.78 11.05
N LEU A 106 7.64 -2.58 11.83
CA LEU A 106 8.49 -3.67 12.31
C LEU A 106 7.73 -4.67 13.20
N LEU A 107 6.85 -4.19 14.08
CA LEU A 107 6.09 -5.07 14.97
C LEU A 107 5.06 -5.91 14.19
N ILE A 108 4.39 -5.30 13.22
CA ILE A 108 3.46 -6.01 12.33
C ILE A 108 4.24 -7.03 11.48
N ALA A 109 5.36 -6.61 10.88
CA ALA A 109 6.23 -7.47 10.09
C ALA A 109 6.67 -8.70 10.89
N ALA A 110 7.14 -8.52 12.13
CA ALA A 110 7.58 -9.64 12.96
C ALA A 110 6.50 -10.71 13.16
N VAL A 111 5.25 -10.32 13.41
CA VAL A 111 4.14 -11.27 13.60
C VAL A 111 3.80 -11.99 12.30
N PHE A 112 3.64 -11.26 11.19
CA PHE A 112 3.21 -11.84 9.93
C PHE A 112 4.30 -12.63 9.22
N GLU A 113 5.56 -12.19 9.28
CA GLU A 113 6.71 -12.91 8.70
C GLU A 113 6.95 -14.23 9.44
N VAL A 114 6.93 -14.22 10.78
CA VAL A 114 7.07 -15.47 11.56
C VAL A 114 5.89 -16.40 11.29
N SER A 115 4.66 -15.88 11.26
CA SER A 115 3.48 -16.70 10.96
C SER A 115 3.54 -17.30 9.54
N GLY A 116 3.95 -16.52 8.54
CA GLY A 116 4.12 -16.98 7.17
C GLY A 116 5.20 -18.05 7.04
N ALA A 117 6.35 -17.84 7.70
CA ALA A 117 7.45 -18.80 7.72
C ALA A 117 7.03 -20.15 8.34
N VAL A 118 6.22 -20.13 9.40
CA VAL A 118 5.73 -21.35 10.06
C VAL A 118 4.66 -22.07 9.24
N ILE A 119 3.74 -21.33 8.60
CA ILE A 119 2.59 -21.91 7.89
C ILE A 119 2.95 -22.38 6.47
N ALA A 120 3.76 -21.60 5.74
CA ALA A 120 4.01 -21.79 4.31
C ALA A 120 5.50 -21.85 3.94
N GLY A 121 6.40 -21.86 4.92
CA GLY A 121 7.85 -21.96 4.66
C GLY A 121 8.32 -23.37 4.29
N GLY A 122 7.50 -24.39 4.53
CA GLY A 122 7.84 -25.79 4.32
C GLY A 122 8.12 -26.13 2.85
N GLU A 123 7.23 -25.75 1.94
CA GLU A 123 7.33 -26.12 0.51
C GLU A 123 8.58 -25.51 -0.16
N VAL A 124 8.90 -24.26 0.18
CA VAL A 124 10.09 -23.58 -0.36
C VAL A 124 11.36 -24.21 0.18
N THR A 125 11.39 -24.50 1.49
CA THR A 125 12.54 -25.16 2.12
C THR A 125 12.78 -26.56 1.55
N ASP A 126 11.72 -27.31 1.28
CA ASP A 126 11.80 -28.63 0.67
C ASP A 126 12.32 -28.58 -0.77
N THR A 127 11.90 -27.56 -1.53
CA THR A 127 12.40 -27.32 -2.89
C THR A 127 13.89 -27.00 -2.88
N ILE A 128 14.36 -26.17 -1.94
CA ILE A 128 15.79 -25.84 -1.80
C ILE A 128 16.58 -27.07 -1.36
N ARG A 129 16.08 -27.87 -0.41
CA ARG A 129 16.76 -29.06 0.12
C ARG A 129 16.90 -30.18 -0.91
N LYS A 130 15.85 -30.47 -1.69
CA LYS A 130 15.79 -31.65 -2.58
C LYS A 130 15.94 -31.31 -4.07
N GLY A 131 15.69 -30.06 -4.44
CA GLY A 131 15.50 -29.66 -5.83
C GLY A 131 16.78 -29.26 -6.56
N ILE A 132 17.84 -28.87 -5.86
CA ILE A 132 19.00 -28.20 -6.49
C ILE A 132 20.19 -29.14 -6.68
N VAL A 133 20.57 -29.88 -5.64
CA VAL A 133 21.73 -30.79 -5.65
C VAL A 133 21.23 -32.23 -5.73
N ASP A 134 21.79 -33.02 -6.65
CA ASP A 134 21.47 -34.44 -6.76
C ASP A 134 22.32 -35.27 -5.81
N LEU A 135 21.69 -35.78 -4.74
CA LEU A 135 22.33 -36.67 -3.78
C LEU A 135 22.63 -38.07 -4.35
N ASN A 136 21.99 -38.44 -5.47
CA ASN A 136 22.15 -39.76 -6.09
C ASN A 136 23.06 -39.73 -7.32
N GLY A 137 23.28 -38.55 -7.91
CA GLY A 137 24.09 -38.37 -9.13
C GLY A 137 25.59 -38.62 -8.91
N MET A 138 26.04 -38.51 -7.66
CA MET A 138 27.36 -38.93 -7.19
C MET A 138 27.19 -39.62 -5.84
N ASN A 139 28.07 -40.56 -5.50
CA ASN A 139 28.17 -41.16 -4.17
C ASN A 139 28.65 -40.13 -3.13
N LEU A 140 27.92 -39.03 -2.98
CA LEU A 140 28.20 -37.98 -2.02
C LEU A 140 28.02 -38.55 -0.63
N GLU A 141 29.04 -38.39 0.18
CA GLU A 141 28.89 -38.63 1.60
C GLU A 141 27.88 -37.59 2.16
N PRO A 142 26.94 -37.98 3.05
CA PRO A 142 25.98 -37.05 3.65
C PRO A 142 26.64 -35.80 4.27
N MET A 143 27.87 -35.93 4.77
CA MET A 143 28.65 -34.82 5.33
C MET A 143 29.07 -33.78 4.29
N GLN A 144 29.33 -34.20 3.06
CA GLN A 144 29.66 -33.29 1.95
C GLN A 144 28.47 -32.38 1.62
N PHE A 145 27.24 -32.92 1.67
CA PHE A 145 26.03 -32.13 1.49
C PHE A 145 25.84 -31.10 2.61
N VAL A 146 26.15 -31.45 3.86
CA VAL A 146 26.12 -30.50 4.99
C VAL A 146 27.06 -29.33 4.73
N PHE A 147 28.29 -29.59 4.25
CA PHE A 147 29.24 -28.53 3.91
C PHE A 147 28.76 -27.63 2.77
N ILE A 148 28.16 -28.17 1.69
CA ILE A 148 27.52 -27.36 0.64
C ILE A 148 26.53 -26.37 1.27
N MET A 149 25.60 -26.89 2.08
CA MET A 149 24.50 -26.09 2.62
C MET A 149 25.00 -25.03 3.61
N MET A 150 26.00 -25.36 4.43
CA MET A 150 26.64 -24.40 5.33
C MET A 150 27.37 -23.30 4.56
N SER A 151 28.15 -23.64 3.53
CA SER A 151 28.84 -22.68 2.68
C SER A 151 27.84 -21.78 1.94
N ALA A 152 26.74 -22.34 1.43
CA ALA A 152 25.69 -21.59 0.76
C ALA A 152 25.01 -20.59 1.70
N LEU A 153 24.66 -20.99 2.92
CA LEU A 153 24.07 -20.10 3.93
C LEU A 153 25.00 -18.94 4.26
N LEU A 154 26.28 -19.21 4.48
CA LEU A 154 27.26 -18.17 4.80
C LEU A 154 27.47 -17.21 3.63
N ALA A 155 27.66 -17.73 2.41
CA ALA A 155 27.86 -16.91 1.22
C ALA A 155 26.65 -16.01 0.93
N ALA A 156 25.44 -16.57 1.00
CA ALA A 156 24.21 -15.81 0.81
C ALA A 156 24.03 -14.75 1.90
N ALA A 157 24.28 -15.08 3.17
CA ALA A 157 24.14 -14.14 4.28
C ALA A 157 25.14 -12.97 4.16
N LEU A 158 26.39 -13.25 3.78
CA LEU A 158 27.40 -12.20 3.55
C LEU A 158 27.01 -11.28 2.39
N TRP A 159 26.50 -11.86 1.30
CA TRP A 159 26.01 -11.08 0.16
C TRP A 159 24.83 -10.19 0.52
N LEU A 160 23.84 -10.73 1.25
CA LEU A 160 22.68 -9.96 1.71
C LEU A 160 23.08 -8.86 2.69
N LEU A 161 24.03 -9.12 3.59
CA LEU A 161 24.55 -8.11 4.50
C LEU A 161 25.22 -6.97 3.75
N PHE A 162 26.03 -7.30 2.74
CA PHE A 162 26.67 -6.31 1.89
C PHE A 162 25.64 -5.46 1.13
N ALA A 163 24.66 -6.10 0.50
CA ALA A 163 23.61 -5.42 -0.25
C ALA A 163 22.75 -4.52 0.66
N SER A 164 22.34 -5.03 1.82
CA SER A 164 21.55 -4.28 2.81
C SER A 164 22.31 -3.06 3.32
N ARG A 165 23.62 -3.19 3.57
CA ARG A 165 24.46 -2.03 3.95
C ARG A 165 24.59 -0.98 2.86
N LYS A 166 24.49 -1.39 1.60
CA LYS A 166 24.47 -0.48 0.45
C LYS A 166 23.06 0.04 0.11
N GLY A 167 22.03 -0.40 0.83
CA GLY A 167 20.64 -0.04 0.57
C GLY A 167 20.12 -0.60 -0.77
N LEU A 168 20.75 -1.67 -1.28
CA LEU A 168 20.36 -2.29 -2.54
C LEU A 168 19.25 -3.33 -2.27
N PRO A 169 18.08 -3.21 -2.89
CA PRO A 169 17.06 -4.25 -2.82
C PRO A 169 17.52 -5.44 -3.63
N VAL A 170 17.83 -6.54 -2.96
CA VAL A 170 18.28 -7.79 -3.60
C VAL A 170 17.33 -8.93 -3.29
N SER A 171 17.35 -9.97 -4.12
CA SER A 171 16.54 -11.15 -3.90
C SER A 171 17.27 -12.20 -3.07
N THR A 172 16.69 -12.56 -1.93
CA THR A 172 17.21 -13.58 -1.00
C THR A 172 17.21 -14.98 -1.62
N THR A 173 16.21 -15.30 -2.44
CA THR A 173 16.10 -16.60 -3.13
C THR A 173 17.20 -16.80 -4.18
N HIS A 174 17.53 -15.77 -4.95
CA HIS A 174 18.65 -15.82 -5.90
C HIS A 174 19.99 -15.96 -5.16
N ALA A 175 20.16 -15.27 -4.03
CA ALA A 175 21.38 -15.35 -3.23
C ALA A 175 21.62 -16.78 -2.70
N ILE A 176 20.61 -17.43 -2.12
CA ILE A 176 20.77 -18.79 -1.58
C ILE A 176 20.93 -19.84 -2.68
N ILE A 177 20.16 -19.76 -3.77
CA ILE A 177 20.28 -20.70 -4.90
C ILE A 177 21.66 -20.56 -5.56
N GLY A 178 22.14 -19.33 -5.78
CA GLY A 178 23.49 -19.07 -6.27
C GLY A 178 24.57 -19.60 -5.33
N GLY A 179 24.38 -19.46 -4.01
CA GLY A 179 25.27 -20.03 -3.01
C GLY A 179 25.34 -21.56 -3.05
N ILE A 180 24.20 -22.23 -3.23
CA ILE A 180 24.12 -23.71 -3.33
C ILE A 180 24.81 -24.18 -4.62
N VAL A 181 24.50 -23.56 -5.76
CA VAL A 181 25.11 -23.91 -7.05
C VAL A 181 26.63 -23.68 -7.01
N GLY A 182 27.07 -22.53 -6.50
CA GLY A 182 28.49 -22.20 -6.39
C GLY A 182 29.26 -23.14 -5.46
N SER A 183 28.70 -23.48 -4.29
CA SER A 183 29.32 -24.42 -3.35
C SER A 183 29.35 -25.86 -3.88
N ALA A 184 28.29 -26.30 -4.56
CA ALA A 184 28.25 -27.60 -5.22
C ALA A 184 29.31 -27.71 -6.34
N LEU A 185 29.41 -26.70 -7.21
CA LEU A 185 30.45 -26.67 -8.26
C LEU A 185 31.86 -26.64 -7.68
N CYS A 186 32.09 -25.86 -6.63
CA CYS A 186 33.39 -25.80 -5.95
C CYS A 186 33.79 -27.15 -5.35
N MET A 187 32.84 -27.86 -4.72
CA MET A 187 33.09 -29.20 -4.20
C MET A 187 33.42 -30.17 -5.36
N ALA A 188 32.61 -30.19 -6.41
CA ALA A 188 32.86 -31.08 -7.54
C ALA A 188 34.23 -30.83 -8.18
N PHE A 189 34.62 -29.56 -8.34
CA PHE A 189 35.94 -29.18 -8.80
C PHE A 189 37.06 -29.70 -7.88
N THR A 190 36.92 -29.53 -6.57
CA THR A 190 37.92 -29.97 -5.57
C THR A 190 38.09 -31.49 -5.55
N HIS A 191 37.03 -32.23 -5.84
CA HIS A 191 37.02 -33.70 -5.85
C HIS A 191 37.25 -34.31 -7.24
N ASN A 192 37.65 -33.50 -8.25
CA ASN A 192 37.81 -33.93 -9.65
C ASN A 192 36.59 -34.68 -10.22
N ALA A 193 35.40 -34.24 -9.83
CA ALA A 193 34.14 -34.84 -10.24
C ALA A 193 33.40 -33.95 -11.25
N ASP A 194 32.43 -34.52 -11.97
CA ASP A 194 31.60 -33.76 -12.90
C ASP A 194 30.60 -32.88 -12.13
N GLY A 195 30.95 -31.61 -11.94
CA GLY A 195 30.10 -30.64 -11.25
C GLY A 195 28.81 -30.30 -11.99
N VAL A 196 28.75 -30.55 -13.29
CA VAL A 196 27.52 -30.33 -14.07
C VAL A 196 26.52 -31.46 -13.77
N ALA A 197 27.00 -32.69 -13.55
CA ALA A 197 26.17 -33.83 -13.16
C ALA A 197 25.62 -33.73 -11.71
N LEU A 198 26.30 -32.98 -10.84
CA LEU A 198 25.86 -32.76 -9.45
C LEU A 198 24.57 -31.92 -9.33
N ILE A 199 24.30 -31.10 -10.35
CA ILE A 199 23.24 -30.09 -10.31
C ILE A 199 22.05 -30.53 -11.14
N ARG A 200 20.84 -30.38 -10.58
CA ARG A 200 19.58 -30.66 -11.29
C ARG A 200 19.16 -29.48 -12.16
N TRP A 201 19.77 -29.35 -13.33
CA TRP A 201 19.52 -28.25 -14.27
C TRP A 201 18.06 -28.10 -14.68
N GLY A 202 17.31 -29.20 -14.82
CA GLY A 202 15.86 -29.13 -15.11
C GLY A 202 15.08 -28.38 -14.04
N LYS A 203 15.38 -28.65 -12.75
CA LYS A 203 14.73 -27.98 -11.62
C LYS A 203 15.18 -26.52 -11.48
N LEU A 204 16.45 -26.23 -11.71
CA LEU A 204 16.92 -24.84 -11.79
C LEU A 204 16.24 -24.06 -12.92
N GLY A 205 15.97 -24.71 -14.06
CA GLY A 205 15.23 -24.12 -15.18
C GLY A 205 13.78 -23.79 -14.80
N GLU A 206 13.07 -24.70 -14.12
CA GLU A 206 11.74 -24.46 -13.58
C GLU A 206 11.72 -23.25 -12.61
N ILE A 207 12.70 -23.19 -11.70
CA ILE A 207 12.83 -22.06 -10.76
C ILE A 207 13.15 -20.76 -11.51
N GLY A 208 14.07 -20.79 -12.47
CA GLY A 208 14.42 -19.62 -13.29
C GLY A 208 13.23 -19.09 -14.09
N MET A 209 12.37 -19.98 -14.60
CA MET A 209 11.14 -19.59 -15.27
C MET A 209 10.17 -18.88 -14.31
N SER A 210 10.09 -19.33 -13.05
CA SER A 210 9.27 -18.68 -12.03
C SER A 210 9.72 -17.25 -11.71
N TRP A 211 11.02 -16.95 -11.81
CA TRP A 211 11.56 -15.61 -11.57
C TRP A 211 11.13 -14.58 -12.61
N VAL A 212 10.88 -15.02 -13.84
CA VAL A 212 10.36 -14.17 -14.93
C VAL A 212 8.84 -14.09 -14.85
N LEU A 213 8.16 -15.21 -14.61
CA LEU A 213 6.70 -15.27 -14.56
C LEU A 213 6.12 -14.49 -13.38
N SER A 214 6.76 -14.53 -12.21
CA SER A 214 6.19 -13.93 -10.99
C SER A 214 6.05 -12.40 -11.09
N PRO A 215 7.07 -11.62 -11.53
CA PRO A 215 6.93 -10.19 -11.73
C PRO A 215 5.93 -9.83 -12.84
N VAL A 216 5.87 -10.61 -13.92
CA VAL A 216 4.92 -10.38 -15.02
C VAL A 216 3.48 -10.55 -14.55
N LEU A 217 3.20 -11.64 -13.84
CA LEU A 217 1.88 -11.88 -13.26
C LEU A 217 1.53 -10.85 -12.18
N GLY A 218 2.49 -10.50 -11.32
CA GLY A 218 2.32 -9.44 -10.31
C GLY A 218 1.99 -8.09 -10.95
N GLY A 219 2.69 -7.72 -12.02
CA GLY A 219 2.44 -6.51 -12.81
C GLY A 219 1.06 -6.52 -13.47
N ALA A 220 0.67 -7.65 -14.07
CA ALA A 220 -0.65 -7.81 -14.69
C ALA A 220 -1.80 -7.67 -13.68
N VAL A 221 -1.68 -8.31 -12.52
CA VAL A 221 -2.66 -8.21 -11.43
C VAL A 221 -2.71 -6.79 -10.87
N SER A 222 -1.55 -6.18 -10.61
CA SER A 222 -1.46 -4.79 -10.14
C SER A 222 -2.14 -3.81 -11.11
N TYR A 223 -1.86 -3.94 -12.41
CA TYR A 223 -2.49 -3.13 -13.45
C TYR A 223 -4.01 -3.32 -13.49
N PHE A 224 -4.48 -4.57 -13.41
CA PHE A 224 -5.91 -4.89 -13.39
C PHE A 224 -6.62 -4.29 -12.18
N LEU A 225 -6.04 -4.45 -10.98
CA LEU A 225 -6.59 -3.90 -9.74
C LEU A 225 -6.62 -2.37 -9.77
N PHE A 226 -5.52 -1.73 -10.18
CA PHE A 226 -5.46 -0.28 -10.30
C PHE A 226 -6.49 0.24 -11.31
N SER A 227 -6.66 -0.44 -12.45
CA SER A 227 -7.67 -0.07 -13.46
C SER A 227 -9.09 -0.15 -12.91
N ARG A 228 -9.40 -1.17 -12.09
CA ARG A 228 -10.69 -1.30 -11.40
C ARG A 228 -10.92 -0.18 -10.39
N VAL A 229 -9.92 0.14 -9.57
CA VAL A 229 -10.01 1.24 -8.59
C VAL A 229 -10.17 2.58 -9.29
N LYS A 230 -9.40 2.83 -10.35
CA LYS A 230 -9.49 4.06 -11.14
C LYS A 230 -10.89 4.28 -11.69
N LYS A 231 -11.45 3.27 -12.37
CA LYS A 231 -12.76 3.37 -13.00
C LYS A 231 -13.90 3.50 -11.99
N ASN A 232 -13.84 2.74 -10.88
CA ASN A 232 -14.96 2.66 -9.93
C ASN A 232 -14.92 3.73 -8.84
N VAL A 233 -13.73 4.23 -8.46
CA VAL A 233 -13.57 5.16 -7.34
C VAL A 233 -13.12 6.53 -7.84
N LEU A 234 -11.97 6.61 -8.51
CA LEU A 234 -11.37 7.90 -8.88
C LEU A 234 -12.20 8.64 -9.93
N ASP A 235 -12.54 7.98 -11.04
CA ASP A 235 -13.31 8.59 -12.12
C ASP A 235 -14.76 8.88 -11.69
N TYR A 236 -15.34 7.98 -10.88
CA TYR A 236 -16.67 8.17 -10.30
C TYR A 236 -16.71 9.40 -9.36
N ASN A 237 -15.74 9.52 -8.46
CA ASN A 237 -15.65 10.67 -7.55
C ASN A 237 -15.42 11.97 -8.32
N ALA A 238 -14.58 11.97 -9.36
CA ALA A 238 -14.35 13.13 -10.21
C ALA A 238 -15.64 13.58 -10.92
N TRP A 239 -16.42 12.64 -11.47
CA TRP A 239 -17.71 12.93 -12.08
C TRP A 239 -18.74 13.46 -11.05
N ALA A 240 -18.78 12.85 -9.85
CA ALA A 240 -19.67 13.26 -8.77
C ALA A 240 -19.36 14.70 -8.30
N GLU A 241 -18.09 15.04 -8.12
CA GLU A 241 -17.66 16.40 -7.78
C GLU A 241 -18.01 17.42 -8.87
N GLY A 242 -17.81 17.07 -10.14
CA GLY A 242 -18.18 17.92 -11.28
C GLY A 242 -19.68 18.23 -11.29
N THR A 243 -20.50 17.21 -11.08
CA THR A 243 -21.96 17.34 -10.99
C THR A 243 -22.38 18.22 -9.81
N LEU A 244 -21.77 18.03 -8.64
CA LEU A 244 -22.02 18.85 -7.45
C LEU A 244 -21.64 20.32 -7.66
N LYS A 245 -20.51 20.60 -8.34
CA LYS A 245 -20.10 21.96 -8.70
C LYS A 245 -21.10 22.61 -9.64
N GLY A 246 -21.60 21.88 -10.65
CA GLY A 246 -22.65 22.35 -11.56
C GLY A 246 -23.94 22.72 -10.84
N ILE A 247 -24.44 21.84 -9.95
CA ILE A 247 -25.65 22.10 -9.16
C ILE A 247 -25.47 23.32 -8.24
N LYS A 248 -24.30 23.47 -7.61
CA LYS A 248 -23.99 24.64 -6.75
C LYS A 248 -23.98 25.94 -7.56
N GLN A 249 -23.42 25.93 -8.77
CA GLN A 249 -23.42 27.10 -9.65
C GLN A 249 -24.84 27.50 -10.06
N GLU A 250 -25.68 26.53 -10.44
CA GLU A 250 -27.07 26.80 -10.83
C GLU A 250 -27.90 27.33 -9.65
N LYS A 251 -27.74 26.75 -8.46
CA LYS A 251 -28.39 27.26 -7.23
C LYS A 251 -27.99 28.70 -6.93
N ARG A 252 -26.72 29.07 -7.17
CA ARG A 252 -26.22 30.44 -6.99
C ARG A 252 -26.80 31.40 -8.04
N ARG A 253 -26.95 30.94 -9.28
CA ARG A 253 -27.59 31.69 -10.38
C ARG A 253 -29.06 32.00 -10.05
N ILE A 254 -29.83 30.97 -9.66
CA ILE A 254 -31.23 31.13 -9.24
C ILE A 254 -31.34 32.11 -8.06
N LYS A 255 -30.48 31.97 -7.04
CA LYS A 255 -30.47 32.89 -5.88
C LYS A 255 -30.21 34.34 -6.29
N ASN A 256 -29.26 34.58 -7.19
CA ASN A 256 -28.94 35.91 -7.70
C ASN A 256 -30.09 36.49 -8.55
N SER A 257 -30.70 35.69 -9.42
CA SER A 257 -31.87 36.10 -10.20
C SER A 257 -33.06 36.46 -9.30
N THR A 258 -33.34 35.66 -8.26
CA THR A 258 -34.39 35.97 -7.27
C THR A 258 -34.09 37.24 -6.48
N ALA A 259 -32.83 37.45 -6.06
CA ALA A 259 -32.41 38.66 -5.35
C ALA A 259 -32.44 39.92 -6.23
N CYS A 260 -32.15 39.79 -7.53
CA CYS A 260 -32.29 40.87 -8.51
C CYS A 260 -33.77 41.21 -8.74
N PHE A 261 -34.61 40.18 -8.94
CA PHE A 261 -36.06 40.36 -9.09
C PHE A 261 -36.68 41.07 -7.88
N SER A 262 -36.28 40.71 -6.65
CA SER A 262 -36.74 41.40 -5.43
C SER A 262 -36.26 42.86 -5.29
N ARG A 263 -35.14 43.22 -5.94
CA ARG A 263 -34.60 44.59 -5.94
C ARG A 263 -35.25 45.48 -7.00
N VAL A 264 -35.41 44.95 -8.22
CA VAL A 264 -36.02 45.66 -9.36
C VAL A 264 -37.53 45.80 -9.19
N CYS A 265 -38.18 44.80 -8.57
CA CYS A 265 -39.59 44.85 -8.21
C CYS A 265 -39.70 45.01 -6.68
N PRO A 266 -39.52 46.23 -6.13
CA PRO A 266 -39.84 46.46 -4.73
C PRO A 266 -41.33 46.15 -4.58
N LYS A 267 -41.67 45.29 -3.61
CA LYS A 267 -43.01 44.76 -3.34
C LYS A 267 -44.10 45.73 -3.83
N ARG A 268 -44.71 45.47 -4.99
CA ARG A 268 -46.01 46.06 -5.29
C ARG A 268 -46.89 45.65 -4.11
N LYS A 269 -47.34 46.63 -3.32
CA LYS A 269 -48.39 46.42 -2.31
C LYS A 269 -49.50 45.61 -2.99
N LYS A 270 -50.10 44.66 -2.27
CA LYS A 270 -51.20 43.78 -2.69
C LYS A 270 -52.48 44.52 -3.16
N SER A 271 -52.39 45.79 -3.53
CA SER A 271 -53.51 46.67 -3.88
C SER A 271 -53.96 46.56 -5.35
N ASN A 272 -53.11 46.09 -6.29
CA ASN A 272 -53.46 46.08 -7.73
C ASN A 272 -53.52 44.68 -8.40
N MET A 273 -53.82 43.62 -7.64
CA MET A 273 -54.15 42.32 -8.26
C MET A 273 -55.65 42.26 -8.60
N PRO A 274 -56.04 41.91 -9.83
CA PRO A 274 -57.44 41.70 -10.16
C PRO A 274 -58.03 40.58 -9.28
N PRO A 275 -59.31 40.67 -8.88
CA PRO A 275 -59.88 39.91 -7.75
C PRO A 275 -59.79 38.38 -7.89
N LYS A 276 -59.55 37.85 -9.10
CA LYS A 276 -59.42 36.42 -9.38
C LYS A 276 -58.16 35.75 -8.79
N TRP A 277 -57.14 36.52 -8.40
CA TRP A 277 -55.86 35.98 -7.90
C TRP A 277 -55.66 36.15 -6.37
N ARG A 278 -56.67 36.64 -5.64
CA ARG A 278 -56.54 36.89 -4.19
C ARG A 278 -56.67 35.65 -3.30
N THR A 279 -57.18 34.52 -3.81
CA THR A 279 -57.60 33.39 -2.96
C THR A 279 -56.96 32.03 -3.25
N THR A 280 -56.03 31.88 -4.21
CA THR A 280 -55.36 30.59 -4.42
C THR A 280 -54.12 30.42 -3.56
N ARG A 281 -54.33 30.35 -2.25
CA ARG A 281 -53.35 29.81 -1.29
C ARG A 281 -53.52 28.29 -1.24
N LYS A 282 -53.15 27.60 -2.33
CA LYS A 282 -52.91 26.15 -2.41
C LYS A 282 -52.31 25.87 -3.79
N PHE A 283 -51.01 26.12 -3.94
CA PHE A 283 -50.24 25.45 -4.98
C PHE A 283 -49.99 24.03 -4.48
N THR A 284 -51.00 23.17 -4.61
CA THR A 284 -50.75 21.74 -4.68
C THR A 284 -50.04 21.48 -6.00
N THR A 285 -48.91 20.81 -5.91
CA THR A 285 -48.11 20.29 -7.01
C THR A 285 -48.98 19.39 -7.90
N SER A 286 -49.56 19.95 -8.97
CA SER A 286 -50.08 19.18 -10.10
C SER A 286 -49.25 19.50 -11.34
N ARG A 287 -48.60 18.46 -11.85
CA ARG A 287 -47.51 18.47 -12.83
C ARG A 287 -47.92 18.87 -14.27
N ASN A 288 -49.15 19.35 -14.52
CA ASN A 288 -49.71 19.33 -15.89
C ASN A 288 -50.23 20.66 -16.47
N SER A 289 -49.92 21.84 -15.91
CA SER A 289 -50.43 23.11 -16.45
C SER A 289 -49.38 24.18 -16.82
N ILE A 290 -48.13 23.80 -17.12
CA ILE A 290 -47.12 24.71 -17.68
C ILE A 290 -47.03 24.55 -19.21
N ARG A 291 -48.17 24.47 -19.90
CA ARG A 291 -48.17 24.35 -21.38
C ARG A 291 -49.00 25.35 -22.14
N LYS A 292 -49.75 26.26 -21.50
CA LYS A 292 -50.55 27.24 -22.24
C LYS A 292 -50.54 28.58 -21.52
N SER A 293 -50.10 29.60 -22.24
CA SER A 293 -50.05 31.03 -21.88
C SER A 293 -48.67 31.56 -21.43
N CYS A 294 -47.70 31.52 -22.34
CA CYS A 294 -46.74 32.62 -22.47
C CYS A 294 -47.00 33.27 -23.83
N ASN A 295 -47.81 34.32 -23.83
CA ASN A 295 -47.98 35.19 -25.00
C ASN A 295 -46.72 36.08 -25.11
N PRO A 296 -45.96 36.08 -26.22
CA PRO A 296 -44.65 36.75 -26.31
C PRO A 296 -44.71 38.29 -26.24
N SER A 297 -45.90 38.88 -26.34
CA SER A 297 -46.12 40.32 -26.46
C SER A 297 -45.96 41.11 -25.15
N ILE A 298 -45.87 40.45 -23.98
CA ILE A 298 -45.70 41.14 -22.67
C ILE A 298 -44.23 41.21 -22.23
N ILE A 299 -43.31 40.49 -22.88
CA ILE A 299 -41.88 40.48 -22.54
C ILE A 299 -41.08 41.52 -23.35
N ALA A 300 -41.66 42.09 -24.41
CA ALA A 300 -40.97 43.01 -25.33
C ALA A 300 -40.77 44.44 -24.80
N GLY A 301 -41.37 44.83 -23.67
CA GLY A 301 -41.26 46.20 -23.14
C GLY A 301 -40.04 46.49 -22.25
N CYS A 302 -39.26 45.47 -21.87
CA CYS A 302 -38.10 45.62 -20.99
C CYS A 302 -36.92 44.77 -21.50
N MET A 303 -36.49 45.00 -22.73
CA MET A 303 -35.14 44.63 -23.15
C MET A 303 -34.38 45.91 -23.52
N CYS A 304 -33.60 46.41 -22.57
CA CYS A 304 -32.47 47.26 -22.91
C CYS A 304 -31.45 46.36 -23.63
N SER A 305 -31.32 46.62 -24.94
CA SER A 305 -30.28 46.22 -25.87
C SER A 305 -29.01 45.63 -25.24
N THR A 306 -28.81 44.32 -25.38
CA THR A 306 -27.65 43.76 -26.10
C THR A 306 -27.82 42.26 -26.34
N THR A 307 -27.41 41.85 -27.55
CA THR A 307 -27.07 40.49 -28.00
C THR A 307 -28.18 39.44 -28.12
N ALA A 308 -29.03 39.68 -29.13
CA ALA A 308 -29.54 38.63 -30.01
C ALA A 308 -28.38 37.96 -30.78
N LYS A 309 -27.75 36.90 -30.25
CA LYS A 309 -26.91 35.94 -31.03
C LYS A 309 -26.40 34.73 -30.22
N THR A 310 -27.25 33.94 -29.56
CA THR A 310 -26.85 32.56 -29.15
C THR A 310 -27.98 31.60 -28.80
N MET A 311 -29.21 31.84 -29.28
CA MET A 311 -30.37 31.01 -28.95
C MET A 311 -30.80 30.08 -30.10
N SER A 312 -29.85 29.50 -30.84
CA SER A 312 -30.12 28.50 -31.90
C SER A 312 -29.43 27.14 -31.70
N ILE A 313 -28.80 26.86 -30.54
CA ILE A 313 -28.04 25.61 -30.34
C ILE A 313 -28.71 24.64 -29.33
N LEU A 314 -29.78 25.04 -28.64
CA LEU A 314 -30.36 24.25 -27.54
C LEU A 314 -31.64 23.43 -27.86
N THR A 315 -31.92 23.14 -29.13
CA THR A 315 -33.09 22.31 -29.53
C THR A 315 -32.77 21.00 -30.24
N ARG A 316 -31.51 20.54 -30.29
CA ARG A 316 -31.20 19.21 -30.86
C ARG A 316 -30.10 18.51 -30.07
N ARG A 317 -30.48 17.70 -29.08
CA ARG A 317 -29.85 16.41 -28.67
C ARG A 317 -30.27 16.05 -27.24
N CYS A 318 -31.51 15.60 -27.09
CA CYS A 318 -31.88 14.67 -26.03
C CYS A 318 -32.75 13.58 -26.68
N ILE A 319 -32.38 12.31 -26.43
CA ILE A 319 -33.00 11.03 -26.89
C ILE A 319 -32.44 10.58 -28.27
N PRO A 320 -31.79 9.39 -28.39
CA PRO A 320 -32.26 8.05 -27.97
C PRO A 320 -31.27 7.34 -27.02
N GLY A 321 -31.52 6.21 -26.34
CA GLY A 321 -32.56 5.18 -26.36
C GLY A 321 -31.93 3.93 -25.72
N PHE A 322 -32.59 3.34 -24.72
CA PHE A 322 -32.21 2.04 -24.12
C PHE A 322 -32.75 0.91 -25.02
N PRO A 323 -32.02 -0.18 -25.31
CA PRO A 323 -32.63 -1.36 -25.91
C PRO A 323 -33.02 -2.37 -24.82
N LEU A 324 -34.33 -2.61 -24.71
CA LEU A 324 -34.92 -3.81 -24.14
C LEU A 324 -35.57 -4.54 -25.32
N SER A 325 -34.97 -5.65 -25.77
CA SER A 325 -35.59 -6.57 -26.73
C SER A 325 -35.98 -7.86 -26.02
N LEU A 326 -37.24 -7.94 -25.61
CA LEU A 326 -37.97 -9.21 -25.48
C LEU A 326 -38.84 -9.31 -26.73
N ARG A 327 -38.59 -10.32 -27.56
CA ARG A 327 -39.48 -10.75 -28.64
C ARG A 327 -39.73 -12.24 -28.47
N SER A 328 -40.99 -12.59 -28.32
CA SER A 328 -41.50 -13.97 -28.29
C SER A 328 -41.70 -14.51 -29.71
N ALA A 329 -41.74 -15.84 -29.79
CA ALA A 329 -42.46 -16.67 -30.75
C ALA A 329 -42.04 -16.63 -32.23
N ARG A 330 -41.13 -17.54 -32.60
CA ARG A 330 -41.42 -18.75 -33.39
C ARG A 330 -40.34 -19.79 -33.12
#